data_AF-A0A850ZNF1-F1
#
_entry.id   AF-A0A850ZNF1-F1
#
_cell.length_a   1.000
_cell.length_b   1.000
_cell.length_c   1.000
_cell.angle_alpha   90.00
_cell.angle_beta   90.00
_cell.angle_gamma   90.00
#
_symmetry.space_group_name_H-M   'P 1'
#
loop_
_entity.id
_entity.type
_entity.pdbx_description
1 polymer ?
#
loop_
_entity_poly.entity_id
_entity_poly.type
_entity_poly.pdbx_seq_one_letter_code
_entity_poly.pdbx_strand_id
1 'polypeptide(L)' 'FAVMGLPQEIKTDNGTGYQAQWSQDFLARWGVKHMAGIPGNSTGQAIIERTHQV' A
#
# COMPACT_ATOMS: atom_id res chain seq x y z
N PHE A 1 -11.60 4.36 -1.28
CA PHE A 1 -12.65 4.29 -0.25
C PHE A 1 -14.01 4.78 -0.76
N ALA A 2 -14.22 6.07 -1.01
CA ALA A 2 -15.56 6.56 -1.39
C ALA A 2 -16.09 6.07 -2.76
N VAL A 3 -15.19 5.84 -3.73
CA VAL A 3 -15.58 5.46 -5.11
C VAL A 3 -15.62 3.94 -5.32
N MET A 4 -14.64 3.20 -4.78
CA MET A 4 -14.50 1.74 -4.97
C MET A 4 -14.74 0.93 -3.69
N GLY A 5 -15.18 1.58 -2.61
CA GLY A 5 -15.33 0.95 -1.30
C GLY A 5 -14.02 0.79 -0.52
N LEU A 6 -14.14 0.12 0.62
CA LEU A 6 -13.07 -0.29 1.53
C LEU A 6 -12.42 -1.59 1.03
N PRO A 7 -11.15 -1.58 0.57
CA PRO A 7 -10.43 -2.81 0.27
C PRO A 7 -10.12 -3.57 1.56
N GLN A 8 -10.07 -4.89 1.49
CA GLN A 8 -9.67 -5.73 2.62
C GLN A 8 -8.16 -5.64 2.88
N GLU A 9 -7.36 -5.46 1.84
CA GLU A 9 -5.91 -5.44 1.91
C GLU A 9 -5.32 -4.40 0.95
N ILE A 10 -4.27 -3.71 1.40
CA ILE A 10 -3.49 -2.78 0.59
C ILE A 10 -2.02 -3.20 0.66
N LYS A 11 -1.42 -3.41 -0.51
CA LYS A 11 0.01 -3.64 -0.65
C LYS A 11 0.69 -2.37 -1.14
N THR A 12 1.73 -1.91 -0.46
CA THR A 12 2.50 -0.72 -0.87
C THR A 12 3.98 -1.05 -0.96
N ASP A 13 4.75 -0.20 -1.64
CA ASP A 13 6.19 -0.23 -1.56
C ASP A 13 6.68 0.20 -0.15
N ASN A 14 7.97 0.05 0.08
CA ASN A 14 8.64 0.38 1.35
C ASN A 14 9.07 1.85 1.47
N GLY A 15 8.52 2.72 0.63
CA GLY A 15 8.76 4.15 0.69
C GLY A 15 8.43 4.71 2.07
N THR A 16 9.21 5.71 2.49
CA THR A 16 9.13 6.32 3.82
C THR A 16 7.74 6.87 4.16
N GLY A 17 6.94 7.23 3.14
CA GLY A 17 5.55 7.65 3.32
C GLY A 17 4.61 6.55 3.80
N TYR A 18 4.82 5.29 3.38
CA TYR A 18 3.97 4.15 3.74
C TYR A 18 4.46 3.39 4.98
N GLN A 19 5.73 3.57 5.34
CA GLN A 19 6.31 3.06 6.59
C GLN A 19 6.04 3.98 7.80
N ALA A 20 5.47 5.16 7.59
CA ALA A 20 5.19 6.09 8.66
C ALA A 20 4.07 5.60 9.60
N GLN A 21 4.13 5.97 10.87
CA GLN A 21 3.11 5.55 11.86
C GLN A 21 1.71 6.03 11.47
N TRP A 22 1.60 7.26 10.94
CA TRP A 22 0.32 7.83 10.55
C TRP A 22 -0.39 7.03 9.43
N SER A 23 0.36 6.43 8.50
CA SER A 23 -0.22 5.62 7.43
C SER A 23 -0.71 4.28 7.95
N GLN A 24 0.00 3.66 8.90
CA GLN A 24 -0.45 2.46 9.59
C GLN A 24 -1.71 2.71 10.41
N ASP A 25 -1.72 3.79 11.20
CA ASP A 25 -2.86 4.18 12.03
C ASP A 25 -4.10 4.49 11.20
N PHE A 26 -3.91 5.12 10.03
CA PHE A 26 -4.99 5.33 9.08
C PHE A 26 -5.58 3.99 8.61
N LEU A 27 -4.77 3.07 8.08
CA LEU A 27 -5.26 1.78 7.59
C LEU A 27 -5.90 0.93 8.68
N ALA A 28 -5.35 0.94 9.90
CA ALA A 28 -5.91 0.25 11.06
C ALA A 28 -7.30 0.76 11.42
N ARG A 29 -7.54 2.07 11.39
CA ARG A 29 -8.88 2.66 11.65
C ARG A 29 -9.95 2.17 10.68
N TRP A 30 -9.55 1.86 9.45
CA TRP A 30 -10.44 1.35 8.42
C TRP A 30 -10.51 -0.18 8.38
N GLY A 31 -9.79 -0.88 9.27
CA GLY A 31 -9.72 -2.35 9.28
C GLY A 31 -9.02 -2.93 8.05
N VAL A 32 -8.21 -2.13 7.35
CA VAL A 32 -7.53 -2.57 6.13
C VAL A 32 -6.21 -3.18 6.50
N LYS A 33 -5.98 -4.41 6.04
CA LYS A 33 -4.70 -5.09 6.25
C LYS A 33 -3.63 -4.45 5.35
N HIS A 34 -2.53 -4.03 5.94
CA HIS A 34 -1.39 -3.48 5.21
C HIS A 34 -0.34 -4.57 4.95
N MET A 35 0.08 -4.73 3.70
CA MET A 35 1.25 -5.52 3.32
C MET A 35 2.34 -4.60 2.77
N ALA A 36 3.43 -4.46 3.50
CA ALA A 36 4.63 -3.84 2.96
C ALA A 36 5.32 -4.78 1.95
N GLY A 37 5.98 -4.21 0.94
CA GLY A 37 6.89 -4.96 0.08
C GLY A 37 8.07 -5.56 0.87
N ILE A 38 8.87 -6.40 0.21
CA ILE A 38 10.12 -6.87 0.82
C ILE A 38 11.13 -5.71 0.79
N PRO A 39 11.85 -5.40 1.88
CA PRO A 39 12.89 -4.37 1.88
C PRO A 39 13.90 -4.62 0.76
N GLY A 40 14.08 -3.64 -0.13
CA GLY A 40 15.00 -3.74 -1.27
C GLY A 40 14.51 -4.57 -2.47
N ASN A 41 13.26 -5.07 -2.46
CA ASN A 41 12.71 -5.84 -3.58
C ASN A 41 11.25 -5.42 -3.89
N SER A 42 11.08 -4.48 -4.83
CA SER A 42 9.78 -3.97 -5.27
C SER A 42 9.01 -4.89 -6.22
N THR A 43 9.58 -6.06 -6.59
CA THR A 43 9.01 -6.98 -7.60
C THR A 43 7.58 -7.44 -7.30
N GLY A 44 7.12 -7.32 -6.05
CA GLY A 44 5.74 -7.57 -5.65
C GLY A 44 4.71 -6.52 -6.08
N GLN A 45 5.10 -5.48 -6.83
CA GLN A 45 4.26 -4.36 -7.27
C GLN A 45 4.31 -4.10 -8.79
N ALA A 46 4.86 -5.02 -9.59
CA ALA A 46 5.11 -4.80 -11.02
C ALA A 46 3.87 -4.34 -11.83
N ILE A 47 2.66 -4.77 -11.45
CA ILE A 47 1.41 -4.32 -12.10
C ILE A 47 1.14 -2.84 -11.84
N ILE A 48 1.32 -2.39 -10.61
CA ILE A 48 1.15 -0.97 -10.22
C ILE A 48 2.28 -0.13 -10.81
N GLU A 49 3.53 -0.58 -10.73
CA GLU A 49 4.67 0.11 -11.33
C GLU A 49 4.51 0.27 -12.85
N ARG A 50 4.03 -0.75 -13.56
CA ARG A 50 3.73 -0.68 -15.00
C ARG A 50 2.61 0.30 -15.32
N THR A 51 1.65 0.47 -14.41
CA THR A 51 0.55 1.44 -14.58
C THR A 51 1.02 2.88 -14.40
N HIS A 52 2.14 3.12 -13.72
CA HIS A 52 2.76 4.45 -13.59
C HIS A 52 3.74 4.79 -14.72
N GLN A 53 4.03 3.87 -15.64
CA GLN A 53 4.94 4.10 -16.78
C GLN A 53 4.28 4.79 -17.99
N VAL A 54 3.04 5.29 -17.85
CA VAL A 54 2.28 5.97 -18.90
C VAL A 54 2.11 7.45 -18.61
#